data_AF-A0A366S7Q1-F1
#
_entry.id   AF-A0A366S7Q1-F1
#
_cell.length_a   1.000
_cell.length_b   1.000
_cell.length_c   1.000
_cell.angle_alpha   90.00
_cell.angle_beta   90.00
_cell.angle_gamma   90.00
#
_symmetry.space_group_name_H-M   'P 1'
#
loop_
_entity.id
_entity.type
_entity.pdbx_description
1 polymer ?
#
loop_
_entity_poly.entity_id
_entity_poly.type
_entity_poly.pdbx_seq_one_letter_code
_entity_poly.pdbx_strand_id
1 'polypeptide(L)'
;MLEYILGFIIAYIIMAQSIPQNVIHGLQSMLPTFGQDNQNGKEPETVDEGITPIDVVIARIMLTKGKKLPPDVVDIILDFAEYWAHSSNEIDYKLQHQHPLTVIGGSPSENKFLLRSYPVGLTGLQGRHALAEILAYDMTEAKPQALEKEHEKDYFVKLANYPTPKLQYPVRKVVFTIRSKDQGWSSDTENRHTYNGSWTWFEAGLEKFDAEQICDPQCTYDVRYKSNTSEAVPLPVCALRPLYPETGPISDKKLGFTHPLQPQDKWVIQHNKTAHRAWQEHVVTWMWTDDIKPESDAAEKMRVETGRGRETGDGSFVRDLKMGDVITIWAKARFSAWVNHVESVKIDVYWAV
;
A
#
# COMPACT_ATOMS: atom_id res chain seq x y z
N MET A 1 47.05 -22.79 5.00
CA MET A 1 46.27 -21.54 4.81
C MET A 1 46.26 -21.08 3.35
N LEU A 2 47.40 -21.14 2.62
CA LEU A 2 47.44 -20.84 1.17
C LEU A 2 46.66 -21.83 0.28
N GLU A 3 46.65 -23.13 0.61
CA GLU A 3 45.93 -24.15 -0.20
C GLU A 3 44.40 -24.02 -0.15
N TYR A 4 43.84 -23.55 0.97
CA TYR A 4 42.41 -23.30 1.12
C TYR A 4 41.94 -22.07 0.33
N ILE A 5 42.81 -21.05 0.19
CA ILE A 5 42.52 -19.84 -0.59
C ILE A 5 42.57 -20.17 -2.09
N LEU A 6 43.53 -21.00 -2.52
CA LEU A 6 43.65 -21.43 -3.91
C LEU A 6 42.46 -22.33 -4.34
N GLY A 7 42.00 -23.21 -3.44
CA GLY A 7 40.79 -24.01 -3.65
C GLY A 7 39.52 -23.17 -3.79
N PHE A 8 39.40 -22.06 -3.03
CA PHE A 8 38.29 -21.11 -3.14
C PHE A 8 38.31 -20.33 -4.46
N ILE A 9 39.49 -19.91 -4.94
CA ILE A 9 39.64 -19.19 -6.21
C ILE A 9 39.33 -20.11 -7.40
N ILE A 10 39.78 -21.37 -7.36
CA ILE A 10 39.47 -22.35 -8.42
C ILE A 10 37.98 -22.72 -8.40
N ALA A 11 37.37 -22.90 -7.23
CA ALA A 11 35.91 -23.13 -7.12
C ALA A 11 35.09 -21.92 -7.60
N TYR A 12 35.57 -20.69 -7.34
CA TYR A 12 34.95 -19.46 -7.83
C TYR A 12 35.04 -19.35 -9.37
N ILE A 13 36.18 -19.71 -9.96
CA ILE A 13 36.38 -19.72 -11.43
C ILE A 13 35.53 -20.82 -12.11
N ILE A 14 35.36 -21.99 -11.47
CA ILE A 14 34.53 -23.08 -11.98
C ILE A 14 33.02 -22.76 -11.83
N MET A 15 32.60 -22.15 -10.72
CA MET A 15 31.21 -21.72 -10.48
C MET A 15 30.81 -20.51 -11.34
N ALA A 16 31.76 -19.68 -11.74
CA ALA A 16 31.54 -18.57 -12.68
C ALA A 16 31.34 -19.02 -14.13
N GLN A 17 31.58 -20.30 -14.46
CA GLN A 17 31.43 -20.84 -15.83
C GLN A 17 30.14 -21.66 -16.05
N SER A 18 29.25 -21.78 -15.06
CA SER A 18 28.01 -22.56 -15.19
C SER A 18 26.72 -21.73 -15.18
N ILE A 19 26.82 -20.41 -15.29
CA ILE A 19 25.65 -19.56 -15.55
C ILE A 19 25.57 -19.39 -17.07
N PRO A 20 24.47 -19.80 -17.74
CA PRO A 20 24.32 -19.57 -19.17
C PRO A 20 24.45 -18.07 -19.44
N GLN A 21 25.35 -17.67 -20.35
CA GLN A 21 25.58 -16.24 -20.67
C GLN A 21 24.28 -15.51 -21.03
N ASN A 22 23.29 -16.23 -21.55
CA ASN A 22 21.96 -15.76 -21.89
C ASN A 22 21.17 -15.24 -20.67
N VAL A 23 21.37 -15.84 -19.49
CA VAL A 23 20.73 -15.43 -18.23
C VAL A 23 21.43 -14.19 -17.67
N ILE A 24 22.75 -14.12 -17.78
CA ILE A 24 23.53 -12.93 -17.40
C ILE A 24 23.17 -11.76 -18.31
N HIS A 25 23.08 -11.99 -19.62
CA HIS A 25 22.68 -10.96 -20.59
C HIS A 25 21.24 -10.48 -20.35
N GLY A 26 20.32 -11.39 -20.01
CA GLY A 26 18.94 -11.03 -19.65
C GLY A 26 18.89 -10.15 -18.39
N LEU A 27 19.63 -10.52 -17.34
CA LEU A 27 19.74 -9.72 -16.11
C LEU A 27 20.44 -8.37 -16.35
N GLN A 28 21.49 -8.34 -17.16
CA GLN A 28 22.21 -7.12 -17.53
C GLN A 28 21.38 -6.16 -18.39
N SER A 29 20.48 -6.69 -19.23
CA SER A 29 19.54 -5.86 -20.01
C SER A 29 18.41 -5.26 -19.17
N MET A 30 18.19 -5.76 -17.95
CA MET A 30 17.19 -5.25 -17.00
C MET A 30 17.79 -4.32 -15.94
N LEU A 31 19.11 -4.25 -15.84
CA LEU A 31 19.81 -3.26 -15.01
C LEU A 31 19.89 -1.93 -15.79
N PRO A 32 19.58 -0.78 -15.17
CA PRO A 32 19.79 0.51 -15.81
C PRO A 32 21.26 0.68 -16.18
N THR A 33 21.51 1.23 -17.38
CA THR A 33 22.85 1.55 -17.86
C THR A 33 23.41 2.69 -17.01
N PHE A 34 24.27 2.36 -16.05
CA PHE A 34 25.10 3.36 -15.37
C PHE A 34 26.16 3.86 -16.36
N GLY A 35 25.77 4.87 -17.14
CA GLY A 35 26.63 5.66 -18.01
C GLY A 35 27.30 6.79 -17.24
N GLN A 36 28.58 6.95 -17.53
CA GLN A 36 29.61 7.82 -16.95
C GLN A 36 29.24 9.30 -16.68
N ASP A 37 29.79 9.77 -15.56
CA ASP A 37 30.26 11.12 -15.22
C ASP A 37 29.28 12.30 -15.17
N ASN A 38 29.04 12.77 -13.94
CA ASN A 38 29.37 14.16 -13.62
C ASN A 38 29.90 14.28 -12.19
N GLN A 39 31.17 14.69 -12.07
CA GLN A 39 31.83 15.01 -10.82
C GLN A 39 31.16 16.24 -10.19
N ASN A 40 30.37 16.04 -9.15
CA ASN A 40 30.13 17.05 -8.13
C ASN A 40 29.87 16.33 -6.81
N GLY A 41 30.79 16.50 -5.86
CA GLY A 41 30.77 15.89 -4.54
C GLY A 41 29.61 16.40 -3.68
N LYS A 42 28.43 15.86 -3.92
CA LYS A 42 27.43 15.61 -2.88
C LYS A 42 27.39 14.11 -2.70
N GLU A 43 27.66 13.63 -1.49
CA GLU A 43 27.22 12.29 -1.10
C GLU A 43 25.74 12.17 -1.48
N PRO A 44 25.35 11.17 -2.28
CA PRO A 44 23.94 10.96 -2.55
C PRO A 44 23.29 10.68 -1.19
N GLU A 45 22.31 11.51 -0.82
CA GLU A 45 21.35 11.15 0.21
C GLU A 45 20.82 9.78 -0.18
N THR A 46 21.16 8.76 0.62
CA THR A 46 20.67 7.41 0.41
C THR A 46 19.18 7.45 0.66
N VAL A 47 18.40 7.65 -0.40
CA VAL A 47 16.99 7.29 -0.41
C VAL A 47 16.97 5.82 -0.02
N ASP A 48 16.36 5.50 1.11
CA ASP A 48 16.12 4.13 1.56
C ASP A 48 15.10 3.52 0.59
N GLU A 49 15.54 3.23 -0.64
CA GLU A 49 14.81 2.45 -1.61
C GLU A 49 14.80 1.03 -1.03
N GLY A 50 13.74 0.73 -0.28
CA GLY A 50 13.59 -0.58 0.35
C GLY A 50 13.67 -1.74 -0.66
N ILE A 51 13.62 -2.96 -0.16
CA ILE A 51 13.86 -4.18 -0.95
C ILE A 51 12.97 -4.22 -2.21
N THR A 52 13.60 -4.28 -3.39
CA THR A 52 12.89 -4.35 -4.66
C THR A 52 12.49 -5.80 -4.97
N PRO A 53 11.48 -6.03 -5.84
CA PRO A 53 11.16 -7.38 -6.29
C PRO A 53 12.33 -8.13 -6.93
N ILE A 54 13.22 -7.42 -7.63
CA ILE A 54 14.40 -8.01 -8.26
C ILE A 54 15.38 -8.50 -7.19
N ASP A 55 15.57 -7.75 -6.10
CA ASP A 55 16.43 -8.15 -4.99
C ASP A 55 15.95 -9.46 -4.35
N VAL A 56 14.63 -9.61 -4.15
CA VAL A 56 14.04 -10.85 -3.63
C VAL A 56 14.30 -12.02 -4.57
N VAL A 57 14.13 -11.82 -5.88
CA VAL A 57 14.39 -12.86 -6.89
C VAL A 57 15.87 -13.25 -6.90
N ILE A 58 16.79 -12.28 -6.81
CA ILE A 58 18.23 -12.55 -6.72
C ILE A 58 18.55 -13.35 -5.45
N ALA A 59 18.05 -12.92 -4.29
CA ALA A 59 18.23 -13.62 -3.02
C ALA A 59 17.70 -15.06 -3.09
N ARG A 60 16.51 -15.26 -3.64
CA ARG A 60 15.91 -16.57 -3.89
C ARG A 60 16.80 -17.45 -4.77
N ILE A 61 17.35 -16.93 -5.86
CA ILE A 61 18.25 -17.66 -6.75
C ILE A 61 19.56 -18.02 -6.05
N MET A 62 20.14 -17.10 -5.28
CA MET A 62 21.38 -17.34 -4.53
C MET A 62 21.19 -18.44 -3.48
N LEU A 63 20.06 -18.45 -2.77
CA LEU A 63 19.74 -19.48 -1.79
C LEU A 63 19.42 -20.83 -2.46
N THR A 64 18.58 -20.82 -3.51
CA THR A 64 18.17 -22.06 -4.19
C THR A 64 19.31 -22.69 -4.97
N LYS A 65 20.00 -21.93 -5.83
CA LYS A 65 21.05 -22.46 -6.72
C LYS A 65 22.42 -22.42 -6.07
N GLY A 66 22.76 -21.31 -5.42
CA GLY A 66 24.08 -21.11 -4.82
C GLY A 66 24.30 -21.95 -3.56
N LYS A 67 23.26 -22.11 -2.72
CA LYS A 67 23.30 -22.93 -1.50
C LYS A 67 22.59 -24.28 -1.63
N LYS A 68 21.98 -24.57 -2.78
CA LYS A 68 21.26 -25.82 -3.06
C LYS A 68 20.14 -26.10 -2.04
N LEU A 69 19.53 -25.04 -1.50
CA LEU A 69 18.41 -25.18 -0.56
C LEU A 69 17.13 -25.54 -1.33
N PRO A 70 16.26 -26.41 -0.78
CA PRO A 70 14.93 -26.65 -1.33
C PRO A 70 14.11 -25.34 -1.40
N PRO A 71 13.26 -25.14 -2.42
CA PRO A 71 12.46 -23.93 -2.56
C PRO A 71 11.65 -23.57 -1.32
N ASP A 72 11.01 -24.55 -0.68
CA ASP A 72 10.18 -24.32 0.52
C ASP A 72 11.00 -23.80 1.71
N VAL A 73 12.25 -24.26 1.84
CA VAL A 73 13.17 -23.76 2.89
C VAL A 73 13.57 -22.32 2.58
N VAL A 74 13.78 -21.98 1.31
CA VAL A 74 14.06 -20.61 0.89
C VAL A 74 12.87 -19.69 1.19
N ASP A 75 11.64 -20.14 0.91
CA ASP A 75 10.43 -19.39 1.26
C ASP A 75 10.33 -19.12 2.77
N ILE A 76 10.58 -20.13 3.61
CA ILE A 76 10.61 -19.97 5.07
C ILE A 76 11.69 -18.97 5.49
N ILE A 77 12.88 -19.01 4.90
CA ILE A 77 13.97 -18.06 5.20
C ILE A 77 13.57 -16.64 4.84
N LEU A 78 13.01 -16.42 3.65
CA LEU A 78 12.58 -15.09 3.19
C LEU A 78 11.43 -14.55 4.03
N ASP A 79 10.43 -15.39 4.36
CA ASP A 79 9.32 -15.01 5.24
C ASP A 79 9.80 -14.72 6.67
N PHE A 80 10.71 -15.53 7.22
CA PHE A 80 11.27 -15.30 8.56
C PHE A 80 12.13 -14.03 8.63
N ALA A 81 12.83 -13.69 7.55
CA ALA A 81 13.65 -12.49 7.46
C ALA A 81 12.84 -11.23 7.09
N GLU A 82 11.53 -11.36 6.84
CA GLU A 82 10.69 -10.32 6.23
C GLU A 82 11.29 -9.74 4.94
N TYR A 83 12.02 -10.57 4.18
CA TYR A 83 12.72 -10.15 2.97
C TYR A 83 11.77 -10.22 1.77
N TRP A 84 10.88 -9.22 1.74
CA TRP A 84 9.77 -9.13 0.80
C TRP A 84 9.94 -7.94 -0.13
N ALA A 85 9.30 -8.03 -1.30
CA ALA A 85 9.13 -6.88 -2.14
C ALA A 85 8.14 -5.92 -1.49
N HIS A 86 8.27 -4.64 -1.78
CA HIS A 86 7.34 -3.65 -1.28
C HIS A 86 7.04 -2.56 -2.30
N SER A 87 5.92 -1.88 -2.08
CA SER A 87 5.61 -0.60 -2.71
C SER A 87 5.11 0.39 -1.66
N SER A 88 5.30 1.68 -1.95
CA SER A 88 4.95 2.78 -1.08
C SER A 88 4.21 3.85 -1.86
N ASN A 89 3.10 4.33 -1.28
CA ASN A 89 2.45 5.56 -1.71
C ASN A 89 2.38 6.50 -0.51
N GLU A 90 2.58 7.80 -0.74
CA GLU A 90 2.54 8.80 0.32
C GLU A 90 2.00 10.15 -0.16
N ILE A 91 1.40 10.86 0.79
CA ILE A 91 0.95 12.22 0.65
C ILE A 91 1.31 12.99 1.92
N ASP A 92 2.00 14.11 1.74
CA ASP A 92 2.14 15.15 2.77
C ASP A 92 1.34 16.38 2.32
N TYR A 93 0.19 16.60 2.97
CA TYR A 93 -0.70 17.70 2.61
C TYR A 93 -0.08 19.07 2.94
N LYS A 94 0.81 19.14 3.92
CA LYS A 94 1.48 20.39 4.27
C LYS A 94 2.54 20.75 3.24
N LEU A 95 3.29 19.77 2.73
CA LEU A 95 4.24 19.98 1.65
C LEU A 95 3.52 20.30 0.32
N GLN A 96 2.41 19.61 0.02
CA GLN A 96 1.72 19.76 -1.26
C GLN A 96 0.71 20.91 -1.31
N HIS A 97 0.02 21.22 -0.20
CA HIS A 97 -1.06 22.20 -0.13
C HIS A 97 -0.83 23.31 0.91
N GLN A 98 0.34 23.39 1.54
CA GLN A 98 0.72 24.36 2.58
C GLN A 98 -0.09 24.31 3.89
N HIS A 99 -1.13 23.47 3.96
CA HIS A 99 -1.96 23.28 5.14
C HIS A 99 -2.40 21.82 5.28
N PRO A 100 -2.62 21.33 6.51
CA PRO A 100 -3.15 19.98 6.70
C PRO A 100 -4.55 19.83 6.11
N LEU A 101 -4.91 18.61 5.71
CA LEU A 101 -6.27 18.27 5.34
C LEU A 101 -7.16 18.31 6.60
N THR A 102 -8.40 18.78 6.43
CA THR A 102 -9.36 18.91 7.53
C THR A 102 -10.66 18.20 7.16
N VAL A 103 -11.08 17.26 8.00
CA VAL A 103 -12.29 16.43 7.84
C VAL A 103 -13.22 16.79 8.99
N ILE A 104 -14.39 17.36 8.68
CA ILE A 104 -15.28 17.98 9.66
C ILE A 104 -16.55 17.16 9.78
N GLY A 105 -16.87 16.70 10.99
CA GLY A 105 -18.07 15.91 11.25
C GLY A 105 -19.36 16.72 11.05
N GLY A 106 -20.40 16.09 10.50
CA GLY A 106 -21.66 16.75 10.17
C GLY A 106 -21.58 17.67 8.94
N SER A 107 -20.49 17.60 8.18
CA SER A 107 -20.30 18.34 6.92
C SER A 107 -20.17 17.38 5.75
N PRO A 108 -20.26 17.85 4.49
CA PRO A 108 -20.00 17.01 3.32
C PRO A 108 -18.60 16.39 3.28
N SER A 109 -17.64 16.87 4.09
CA SER A 109 -16.27 16.31 4.18
C SER A 109 -16.08 15.32 5.33
N GLU A 110 -17.14 14.90 6.02
CA GLU A 110 -17.06 14.01 7.20
C GLU A 110 -16.50 12.60 6.88
N ASN A 111 -16.51 12.22 5.61
CA ASN A 111 -15.85 11.05 5.05
C ASN A 111 -14.93 11.52 3.94
N LYS A 112 -13.63 11.29 4.07
CA LYS A 112 -12.67 11.78 3.08
C LYS A 112 -11.71 10.67 2.66
N PHE A 113 -11.69 10.38 1.36
CA PHE A 113 -10.64 9.57 0.75
C PHE A 113 -9.31 10.30 0.85
N LEU A 114 -8.28 9.59 1.32
CA LEU A 114 -6.95 10.13 1.51
C LEU A 114 -6.03 9.65 0.41
N LEU A 115 -5.80 8.34 0.34
CA LEU A 115 -4.71 7.75 -0.43
C LEU A 115 -5.08 6.33 -0.86
N ARG A 116 -4.56 5.88 -2.01
CA ARG A 116 -4.51 4.46 -2.37
C ARG A 116 -3.10 3.94 -2.56
N SER A 117 -2.94 2.63 -2.37
CA SER A 117 -1.72 1.91 -2.75
C SER A 117 -1.65 1.69 -4.26
N TYR A 118 -0.46 1.37 -4.75
CA TYR A 118 -0.35 0.61 -5.99
C TYR A 118 -1.10 -0.72 -5.89
N PRO A 119 -1.55 -1.27 -7.03
CA PRO A 119 -2.15 -2.60 -7.04
C PRO A 119 -1.11 -3.62 -6.54
N VAL A 120 -1.54 -4.51 -5.65
CA VAL A 120 -0.67 -5.52 -5.03
C VAL A 120 0.12 -6.27 -6.10
N GLY A 121 1.44 -6.37 -5.90
CA GLY A 121 2.33 -7.02 -6.85
C GLY A 121 2.78 -6.12 -8.00
N LEU A 122 2.56 -4.81 -7.91
CA LEU A 122 3.17 -3.79 -8.76
C LEU A 122 3.89 -2.76 -7.87
N THR A 123 5.04 -2.27 -8.34
CA THR A 123 5.82 -1.21 -7.68
C THR A 123 5.64 0.16 -8.32
N GLY A 124 4.77 0.25 -9.33
CA GLY A 124 4.51 1.45 -10.10
C GLY A 124 3.50 1.17 -11.22
N LEU A 125 3.11 2.20 -11.95
CA LEU A 125 2.11 2.12 -13.02
C LEU A 125 2.72 2.59 -14.34
N GLN A 126 2.65 1.71 -15.36
CA GLN A 126 3.22 2.00 -16.68
C GLN A 126 2.54 3.21 -17.33
N GLY A 127 3.33 4.02 -18.04
CA GLY A 127 2.84 5.15 -18.82
C GLY A 127 2.52 6.41 -18.01
N ARG A 128 2.77 6.42 -16.69
CA ARG A 128 2.65 7.61 -15.85
C ARG A 128 4.02 8.15 -15.50
N HIS A 129 4.32 9.33 -16.02
CA HIS A 129 5.65 9.94 -15.88
C HIS A 129 5.59 11.27 -15.14
N ALA A 130 4.45 11.96 -15.17
CA ALA A 130 4.27 13.23 -14.49
C ALA A 130 3.76 13.01 -13.05
N LEU A 131 4.33 13.75 -12.09
CA LEU A 131 3.87 13.75 -10.70
C LEU A 131 2.35 14.02 -10.59
N ALA A 132 1.81 14.87 -11.46
CA ALA A 132 0.37 15.16 -11.49
C ALA A 132 -0.49 13.92 -11.82
N GLU A 133 -0.02 13.03 -12.69
CA GLU A 133 -0.73 11.79 -13.06
C GLU A 133 -0.65 10.76 -11.92
N ILE A 134 0.50 10.70 -11.24
CA ILE A 134 0.70 9.86 -10.07
C ILE A 134 -0.22 10.31 -8.94
N LEU A 135 -0.17 11.59 -8.57
CA LEU A 135 -1.04 12.14 -7.52
C LEU A 135 -2.52 12.07 -7.89
N ALA A 136 -2.88 12.26 -9.16
CA ALA A 136 -4.25 12.08 -9.61
C ALA A 136 -4.74 10.64 -9.37
N TYR A 137 -3.90 9.63 -9.66
CA TYR A 137 -4.26 8.26 -9.33
C TYR A 137 -4.29 8.00 -7.84
N ASP A 138 -3.30 8.47 -7.08
CA ASP A 138 -3.19 8.13 -5.66
C ASP A 138 -4.32 8.75 -4.82
N MET A 139 -4.88 9.89 -5.27
CA MET A 139 -5.73 10.77 -4.46
C MET A 139 -7.16 10.95 -4.97
N THR A 140 -7.49 10.43 -6.17
CA THR A 140 -8.84 10.59 -6.75
C THR A 140 -9.76 9.45 -6.32
N GLU A 141 -10.92 9.76 -5.74
CA GLU A 141 -11.92 8.75 -5.41
C GLU A 141 -12.35 7.94 -6.64
N ALA A 142 -12.43 6.61 -6.49
CA ALA A 142 -13.03 5.78 -7.53
C ALA A 142 -14.51 6.13 -7.72
N LYS A 143 -15.04 5.80 -8.90
CA LYS A 143 -16.49 5.93 -9.11
C LYS A 143 -17.21 4.91 -8.20
N PRO A 144 -18.22 5.33 -7.42
CA PRO A 144 -18.98 4.40 -6.59
C PRO A 144 -19.86 3.55 -7.51
N GLN A 145 -19.33 2.41 -7.94
CA GLN A 145 -19.98 1.45 -8.82
C GLN A 145 -19.69 0.04 -8.30
N ALA A 146 -20.64 -0.87 -8.53
CA ALA A 146 -20.44 -2.28 -8.21
C ALA A 146 -19.42 -2.90 -9.18
N LEU A 147 -18.65 -3.86 -8.68
CA LEU A 147 -17.75 -4.68 -9.50
C LEU A 147 -18.58 -5.64 -10.34
N GLU A 148 -18.48 -5.55 -11.67
CA GLU A 148 -19.10 -6.52 -12.57
C GLU A 148 -18.23 -7.77 -12.69
N LYS A 149 -16.93 -7.58 -12.96
CA LYS A 149 -15.99 -8.69 -13.11
C LYS A 149 -14.58 -8.33 -12.65
N GLU A 150 -14.03 -9.15 -11.78
CA GLU A 150 -12.64 -9.01 -11.34
C GLU A 150 -11.66 -9.33 -12.49
N HIS A 151 -10.58 -8.57 -12.62
CA HIS A 151 -9.47 -8.95 -13.48
C HIS A 151 -8.76 -10.21 -12.97
N GLU A 152 -8.42 -11.11 -13.90
CA GLU A 152 -7.61 -12.29 -13.59
C GLU A 152 -6.17 -11.91 -13.21
N LYS A 153 -5.55 -12.72 -12.33
CA LYS A 153 -4.15 -12.54 -11.91
C LYS A 153 -3.19 -12.31 -13.08
N ASP A 154 -3.34 -13.09 -14.15
CA ASP A 154 -2.49 -13.03 -15.34
C ASP A 154 -2.49 -11.68 -16.05
N TYR A 155 -3.54 -10.87 -15.87
CA TYR A 155 -3.59 -9.51 -16.38
C TYR A 155 -2.52 -8.65 -15.71
N PHE A 156 -2.47 -8.66 -14.37
CA PHE A 156 -1.49 -7.91 -13.59
C PHE A 156 -0.07 -8.44 -13.76
N VAL A 157 0.08 -9.77 -13.93
CA VAL A 157 1.40 -10.38 -14.19
C VAL A 157 2.07 -9.81 -15.43
N LYS A 158 1.31 -9.52 -16.49
CA LYS A 158 1.83 -8.94 -17.72
C LYS A 158 2.29 -7.48 -17.56
N LEU A 159 1.81 -6.80 -16.53
CA LEU A 159 2.15 -5.40 -16.25
C LEU A 159 3.39 -5.28 -15.35
N ALA A 160 3.70 -6.32 -14.57
CA ALA A 160 4.91 -6.37 -13.76
C ALA A 160 6.15 -6.53 -14.63
N ASN A 161 7.23 -5.83 -14.28
CA ASN A 161 8.54 -5.91 -14.93
C ASN A 161 9.49 -6.90 -14.23
N TYR A 162 8.96 -7.80 -13.40
CA TYR A 162 9.71 -8.79 -12.63
C TYR A 162 8.92 -10.11 -12.51
N PRO A 163 9.55 -11.23 -12.16
CA PRO A 163 8.86 -12.48 -11.88
C PRO A 163 7.89 -12.33 -10.70
N THR A 164 6.59 -12.34 -10.96
CA THR A 164 5.56 -12.05 -9.96
C THR A 164 5.32 -13.20 -8.97
N PRO A 165 4.72 -12.90 -7.81
CA PRO A 165 4.44 -13.90 -6.79
C PRO A 165 3.69 -15.11 -7.33
N LYS A 166 4.15 -16.32 -7.01
CA LYS A 166 3.43 -17.55 -7.37
C LYS A 166 2.15 -17.75 -6.54
N LEU A 167 2.17 -17.26 -5.31
CA LEU A 167 1.07 -17.40 -4.36
C LEU A 167 -0.21 -16.72 -4.86
N GLN A 168 -1.36 -17.30 -4.52
CA GLN A 168 -2.66 -16.67 -4.75
C GLN A 168 -2.85 -15.44 -3.86
N TYR A 169 -2.38 -15.54 -2.61
CA TYR A 169 -2.42 -14.50 -1.59
C TYR A 169 -0.99 -14.16 -1.15
N PRO A 170 -0.30 -13.26 -1.88
CA PRO A 170 1.13 -13.04 -1.70
C PRO A 170 1.45 -12.02 -0.61
N VAL A 171 0.47 -11.23 -0.15
CA VAL A 171 0.71 -10.15 0.80
C VAL A 171 1.10 -10.72 2.17
N ARG A 172 2.02 -10.03 2.83
CA ARG A 172 2.58 -10.42 4.12
C ARG A 172 2.37 -9.32 5.15
N LYS A 173 2.47 -8.07 4.74
CA LYS A 173 2.41 -6.94 5.67
C LYS A 173 1.84 -5.72 4.97
N VAL A 174 1.01 -4.98 5.68
CA VAL A 174 0.56 -3.65 5.30
C VAL A 174 0.89 -2.72 6.45
N VAL A 175 1.57 -1.61 6.16
CA VAL A 175 1.92 -0.60 7.16
C VAL A 175 1.25 0.71 6.79
N PHE A 176 0.51 1.27 7.73
CA PHE A 176 -0.08 2.60 7.63
C PHE A 176 0.73 3.53 8.52
N THR A 177 1.27 4.60 7.93
CA THR A 177 1.92 5.68 8.67
C THR A 177 1.09 6.94 8.50
N ILE A 178 0.45 7.39 9.58
CA ILE A 178 -0.51 8.50 9.56
C ILE A 178 -0.09 9.53 10.58
N ARG A 179 0.06 10.78 10.15
CA ARG A 179 0.30 11.90 11.05
C ARG A 179 -0.94 12.78 11.16
N SER A 180 -1.60 12.73 12.31
CA SER A 180 -2.91 13.35 12.51
C SER A 180 -3.11 13.87 13.94
N LYS A 181 -4.23 14.57 14.14
CA LYS A 181 -4.72 14.97 15.46
C LYS A 181 -6.23 15.24 15.43
N ASP A 182 -6.79 15.30 16.62
CA ASP A 182 -8.18 15.67 16.87
C ASP A 182 -8.35 17.20 17.02
N GLN A 183 -9.59 17.67 17.19
CA GLN A 183 -9.94 19.08 17.33
C GLN A 183 -9.35 19.75 18.60
N GLY A 184 -8.98 18.97 19.61
CA GLY A 184 -8.28 19.46 20.80
C GLY A 184 -9.17 19.89 21.96
N TRP A 185 -10.49 19.64 21.91
CA TRP A 185 -11.41 19.89 23.01
C TRP A 185 -12.55 18.84 23.05
N SER A 186 -13.03 18.50 24.24
CA SER A 186 -14.22 17.66 24.46
C SER A 186 -14.84 17.98 25.82
N SER A 187 -16.16 17.87 25.94
CA SER A 187 -16.87 17.96 27.22
C SER A 187 -16.70 16.71 28.09
N ASP A 188 -16.36 15.57 27.48
CA ASP A 188 -16.05 14.34 28.18
C ASP A 188 -14.63 14.41 28.76
N THR A 189 -14.54 14.54 30.08
CA THR A 189 -13.26 14.68 30.78
C THR A 189 -12.55 13.36 31.01
N GLU A 190 -13.28 12.25 31.06
CA GLU A 190 -12.74 10.93 31.40
C GLU A 190 -11.92 10.35 30.25
N ASN A 191 -12.36 10.61 29.02
CA ASN A 191 -11.73 10.08 27.82
C ASN A 191 -10.64 11.00 27.22
N ARG A 192 -10.33 12.14 27.84
CA ARG A 192 -9.35 13.09 27.31
C ARG A 192 -7.97 12.46 27.14
N HIS A 193 -7.36 12.72 25.98
CA HIS A 193 -6.04 12.23 25.60
C HIS A 193 -5.93 10.70 25.51
N THR A 194 -7.06 9.99 25.55
CA THR A 194 -7.15 8.55 25.28
C THR A 194 -7.72 8.33 23.89
N TYR A 195 -7.69 7.08 23.40
CA TYR A 195 -8.38 6.70 22.16
C TYR A 195 -9.87 6.41 22.35
N ASN A 196 -10.35 6.37 23.60
CA ASN A 196 -11.75 6.14 23.91
C ASN A 196 -12.59 7.39 23.61
N GLY A 197 -13.87 7.18 23.26
CA GLY A 197 -14.82 8.27 23.00
C GLY A 197 -14.47 9.14 21.79
N SER A 198 -13.52 8.72 20.95
CA SER A 198 -13.07 9.47 19.79
C SER A 198 -14.00 9.28 18.60
N TRP A 199 -14.47 10.39 18.03
CA TRP A 199 -15.27 10.40 16.80
C TRP A 199 -14.46 10.88 15.60
N THR A 200 -13.14 10.73 15.66
CA THR A 200 -12.23 10.91 14.53
C THR A 200 -11.32 9.69 14.39
N TRP A 201 -11.32 9.05 13.22
CA TRP A 201 -10.58 7.81 12.98
C TRP A 201 -10.24 7.63 11.50
N PHE A 202 -9.51 6.56 11.21
CA PHE A 202 -9.11 6.14 9.87
C PHE A 202 -9.56 4.73 9.58
N GLU A 203 -10.04 4.48 8.37
CA GLU A 203 -10.44 3.16 7.89
C GLU A 203 -9.65 2.77 6.65
N ALA A 204 -9.27 1.50 6.58
CA ALA A 204 -8.78 0.87 5.36
C ALA A 204 -9.96 0.55 4.45
N GLY A 205 -9.79 0.77 3.15
CA GLY A 205 -10.70 0.30 2.12
C GLY A 205 -10.03 -0.64 1.14
N LEU A 206 -10.86 -1.23 0.29
CA LEU A 206 -10.45 -2.21 -0.71
C LEU A 206 -11.14 -1.87 -2.03
N GLU A 207 -10.33 -1.73 -3.07
CA GLU A 207 -10.78 -1.53 -4.45
C GLU A 207 -10.24 -2.65 -5.34
N LYS A 208 -11.00 -2.99 -6.38
CA LYS A 208 -10.58 -3.91 -7.45
C LYS A 208 -10.81 -3.29 -8.80
N PHE A 209 -10.03 -3.72 -9.79
CA PHE A 209 -10.25 -3.34 -11.18
C PHE A 209 -11.35 -4.18 -11.82
N ASP A 210 -12.24 -3.50 -12.53
CA ASP A 210 -13.32 -4.09 -13.30
C ASP A 210 -12.87 -4.41 -14.73
N ALA A 211 -12.86 -5.69 -15.06
CA ALA A 211 -12.41 -6.20 -16.36
C ALA A 211 -13.31 -5.80 -17.52
N GLU A 212 -14.57 -5.45 -17.24
CA GLU A 212 -15.53 -5.00 -18.26
C GLU A 212 -15.54 -3.47 -18.40
N GLN A 213 -14.78 -2.72 -17.58
CA GLN A 213 -14.70 -1.27 -17.73
C GLN A 213 -13.91 -0.89 -18.99
N ILE A 214 -14.60 -0.18 -19.89
CA ILE A 214 -14.00 0.48 -21.04
C ILE A 214 -13.78 1.95 -20.69
N CYS A 215 -12.53 2.41 -20.59
CA CYS A 215 -12.23 3.82 -20.35
C CYS A 215 -12.52 4.65 -21.62
N ASP A 216 -13.63 5.39 -21.62
CA ASP A 216 -13.96 6.36 -22.66
C ASP A 216 -12.79 7.37 -22.82
N PRO A 217 -12.28 7.67 -24.03
CA PRO A 217 -11.32 8.74 -24.29
C PRO A 217 -11.64 10.11 -23.65
N GLN A 218 -12.92 10.41 -23.39
CA GLN A 218 -13.37 11.63 -22.72
C GLN A 218 -13.46 11.50 -21.19
N CYS A 219 -13.10 10.35 -20.61
CA CYS A 219 -13.11 10.15 -19.17
C CYS A 219 -12.17 11.14 -18.48
N THR A 220 -12.77 12.00 -17.65
CA THR A 220 -12.11 13.07 -16.90
C THR A 220 -11.49 12.60 -15.59
N TYR A 221 -11.74 11.35 -15.17
CA TYR A 221 -11.25 10.79 -13.91
C TYR A 221 -9.75 10.50 -13.92
N ASP A 222 -9.18 10.20 -15.09
CA ASP A 222 -7.79 9.72 -15.21
C ASP A 222 -6.77 10.81 -15.51
N VAL A 223 -7.14 12.09 -15.37
CA VAL A 223 -6.31 13.28 -15.65
C VAL A 223 -5.37 13.05 -16.84
N ARG A 224 -5.94 12.59 -17.97
CA ARG A 224 -5.17 12.43 -19.21
C ARG A 224 -4.85 13.82 -19.74
N TYR A 225 -3.57 14.17 -19.77
CA TYR A 225 -3.18 15.41 -20.43
C TYR A 225 -3.52 15.31 -21.91
N LYS A 226 -4.12 16.37 -22.47
CA LYS A 226 -4.65 16.42 -23.84
C LYS A 226 -3.54 16.20 -24.88
N SER A 227 -3.23 14.96 -25.19
CA SER A 227 -2.70 14.60 -26.51
C SER A 227 -3.72 13.73 -27.21
N ASN A 228 -4.00 14.03 -28.49
CA ASN A 228 -4.89 13.22 -29.34
C ASN A 228 -4.34 11.80 -29.62
N THR A 229 -3.26 11.41 -28.92
CA THR A 229 -2.53 10.14 -29.06
C THR A 229 -2.36 9.41 -27.72
N SER A 230 -2.98 9.88 -26.63
CA SER A 230 -2.86 9.21 -25.33
C SER A 230 -3.65 7.90 -25.34
N GLU A 231 -2.95 6.79 -25.52
CA GLU A 231 -3.50 5.45 -25.33
C GLU A 231 -4.12 5.31 -23.94
N ALA A 232 -5.18 4.51 -23.82
CA ALA A 232 -5.77 4.23 -22.52
C ALA A 232 -4.73 3.53 -21.64
N VAL A 233 -4.47 4.10 -20.45
CA VAL A 233 -3.58 3.46 -19.48
C VAL A 233 -4.19 2.12 -19.03
N PRO A 234 -3.40 1.06 -18.82
CA PRO A 234 -3.93 -0.26 -18.45
C PRO A 234 -4.73 -0.27 -17.15
N LEU A 235 -4.36 0.59 -16.19
CA LEU A 235 -4.93 0.62 -14.84
C LEU A 235 -5.52 2.01 -14.51
N PRO A 236 -6.62 2.41 -15.17
CA PRO A 236 -7.25 3.70 -14.93
C PRO A 236 -8.06 3.70 -13.63
N VAL A 237 -8.11 4.85 -12.94
CA VAL A 237 -8.98 5.12 -11.79
C VAL A 237 -10.44 4.84 -12.13
N CYS A 238 -10.88 5.12 -13.36
CA CYS A 238 -12.27 4.88 -13.74
C CYS A 238 -12.66 3.39 -13.79
N ALA A 239 -11.69 2.47 -13.80
CA ALA A 239 -11.90 1.02 -13.72
C ALA A 239 -11.87 0.50 -12.28
N LEU A 240 -11.52 1.32 -11.29
CA LEU A 240 -11.59 0.91 -9.89
C LEU A 240 -13.03 0.84 -9.42
N ARG A 241 -13.29 -0.17 -8.59
CA ARG A 241 -14.57 -0.45 -7.93
C ARG A 241 -14.32 -0.65 -6.45
N PRO A 242 -14.97 0.13 -5.58
CA PRO A 242 -14.84 -0.06 -4.16
C PRO A 242 -15.62 -1.30 -3.71
N LEU A 243 -14.94 -2.22 -3.04
CA LEU A 243 -15.54 -3.30 -2.25
C LEU A 243 -15.83 -2.80 -0.84
N TYR A 244 -14.91 -1.99 -0.30
CA TYR A 244 -15.14 -1.19 0.89
C TYR A 244 -14.48 0.19 0.72
N PRO A 245 -15.16 1.31 1.03
CA PRO A 245 -16.53 1.42 1.50
C PRO A 245 -17.56 0.87 0.51
N GLU A 246 -18.62 0.24 1.02
CA GLU A 246 -19.67 -0.31 0.17
C GLU A 246 -20.38 0.79 -0.64
N THR A 247 -21.02 0.42 -1.74
CA THR A 247 -21.80 1.37 -2.54
C THR A 247 -23.29 1.09 -2.41
N GLY A 248 -24.08 2.16 -2.39
CA GLY A 248 -25.53 2.10 -2.30
C GLY A 248 -26.21 3.19 -3.12
N PRO A 249 -27.51 3.07 -3.39
CA PRO A 249 -28.26 4.09 -4.11
C PRO A 249 -28.38 5.36 -3.28
N ILE A 250 -27.88 6.48 -3.80
CA ILE A 250 -28.19 7.83 -3.29
C ILE A 250 -29.52 8.31 -3.91
N SER A 251 -29.75 7.98 -5.17
CA SER A 251 -30.99 8.23 -5.90
C SER A 251 -31.19 7.17 -6.99
N ASP A 252 -32.37 7.16 -7.64
CA ASP A 252 -32.75 6.16 -8.67
C ASP A 252 -31.71 5.96 -9.79
N LYS A 253 -30.80 6.93 -10.01
CA LYS A 253 -29.79 6.90 -11.07
C LYS A 253 -28.35 7.09 -10.59
N LYS A 254 -28.12 7.22 -9.29
CA LYS A 254 -26.79 7.55 -8.75
C LYS A 254 -26.47 6.70 -7.54
N LEU A 255 -25.37 5.95 -7.66
CA LEU A 255 -24.74 5.28 -6.55
C LEU A 255 -23.78 6.22 -5.81
N GLY A 256 -23.56 5.94 -4.54
CA GLY A 256 -22.56 6.60 -3.70
C GLY A 256 -21.99 5.67 -2.67
N PHE A 257 -20.96 6.14 -1.98
CA PHE A 257 -20.37 5.42 -0.86
C PHE A 257 -21.31 5.41 0.33
N THR A 258 -21.49 4.23 0.91
CA THR A 258 -22.20 4.02 2.16
C THR A 258 -21.18 3.99 3.30
N HIS A 259 -21.28 4.97 4.19
CA HIS A 259 -20.46 5.05 5.37
C HIS A 259 -21.33 4.97 6.62
N PRO A 260 -21.21 3.90 7.42
CA PRO A 260 -21.91 3.81 8.70
C PRO A 260 -21.54 4.97 9.63
N LEU A 261 -22.48 5.31 10.51
CA LEU A 261 -22.26 6.31 11.55
C LEU A 261 -21.15 5.85 12.51
N GLN A 262 -21.22 4.58 12.94
CA GLN A 262 -20.25 3.97 13.84
C GLN A 262 -19.04 3.43 13.07
N PRO A 263 -17.83 3.47 13.66
CA PRO A 263 -16.67 2.78 13.10
C PRO A 263 -16.97 1.29 12.93
N GLN A 264 -16.42 0.69 11.87
CA GLN A 264 -16.49 -0.74 11.64
C GLN A 264 -15.15 -1.37 12.03
N ASP A 265 -15.09 -2.04 13.18
CA ASP A 265 -13.82 -2.50 13.79
C ASP A 265 -12.90 -3.23 12.80
N LYS A 266 -13.43 -4.05 11.87
CA LYS A 266 -12.64 -4.77 10.85
C LYS A 266 -11.89 -3.88 9.85
N TRP A 267 -12.27 -2.62 9.71
CA TRP A 267 -11.65 -1.67 8.80
C TRP A 267 -10.90 -0.56 9.53
N VAL A 268 -11.07 -0.40 10.83
CA VAL A 268 -10.45 0.70 11.60
C VAL A 268 -8.95 0.49 11.70
N ILE A 269 -8.20 1.31 10.97
CA ILE A 269 -6.75 1.43 11.12
C ILE A 269 -6.45 1.96 12.51
N GLN A 270 -7.03 3.11 12.86
CA GLN A 270 -6.64 3.86 14.05
C GLN A 270 -7.62 5.00 14.38
N HIS A 271 -7.95 5.21 15.65
CA HIS A 271 -8.59 6.42 16.17
C HIS A 271 -7.57 7.54 16.48
N ASN A 272 -7.97 8.80 16.41
CA ASN A 272 -7.19 9.86 17.06
C ASN A 272 -7.43 9.85 18.58
N LYS A 273 -6.48 10.40 19.35
CA LYS A 273 -6.70 10.69 20.77
C LYS A 273 -7.71 11.82 20.96
N THR A 274 -8.74 11.56 21.74
CA THR A 274 -9.83 12.50 22.02
C THR A 274 -9.32 13.80 22.62
N ALA A 275 -9.76 14.92 22.06
CA ALA A 275 -9.46 16.27 22.55
C ALA A 275 -7.96 16.57 22.67
N HIS A 276 -7.12 15.91 21.87
CA HIS A 276 -5.67 16.09 21.92
C HIS A 276 -5.16 16.97 20.79
N ARG A 277 -4.64 18.15 21.13
CA ARG A 277 -4.22 19.18 20.15
C ARG A 277 -2.86 18.92 19.50
N ALA A 278 -2.05 18.04 20.06
CA ALA A 278 -0.71 17.78 19.55
C ALA A 278 -0.76 16.73 18.44
N TRP A 279 0.01 16.97 17.39
CA TRP A 279 0.21 16.01 16.30
C TRP A 279 0.72 14.69 16.85
N GLN A 280 0.13 13.61 16.39
CA GLN A 280 0.53 12.25 16.69
C GLN A 280 0.97 11.58 15.40
N GLU A 281 1.98 10.72 15.50
CA GLU A 281 2.36 9.82 14.42
C GLU A 281 1.90 8.43 14.81
N HIS A 282 1.11 7.83 13.94
CA HIS A 282 0.55 6.51 14.09
C HIS A 282 1.20 5.60 13.05
N VAL A 283 2.00 4.64 13.52
CA VAL A 283 2.54 3.55 12.68
C VAL A 283 1.79 2.28 13.04
N VAL A 284 0.93 1.83 12.15
CA VAL A 284 0.05 0.68 12.37
C VAL A 284 0.40 -0.41 11.38
N THR A 285 0.80 -1.57 11.88
CA THR A 285 1.18 -2.73 11.07
C THR A 285 0.12 -3.81 11.17
N TRP A 286 -0.40 -4.22 10.01
CA TRP A 286 -1.25 -5.40 9.87
C TRP A 286 -0.42 -6.51 9.23
N MET A 287 -0.41 -7.69 9.83
CA MET A 287 0.38 -8.83 9.34
C MET A 287 -0.50 -10.02 8.97
N TRP A 288 -0.02 -10.81 8.01
CA TRP A 288 -0.68 -12.06 7.63
C TRP A 288 -0.65 -13.12 8.75
N THR A 289 0.29 -13.02 9.69
CA THR A 289 0.44 -13.87 10.86
C THR A 289 -0.30 -13.38 12.10
N ASP A 290 -0.96 -12.22 12.02
CA ASP A 290 -1.82 -11.74 13.11
C ASP A 290 -2.91 -12.81 13.39
N ASP A 291 -3.19 -13.09 14.66
CA ASP A 291 -4.16 -14.10 15.15
C ASP A 291 -4.79 -13.68 16.50
N ILE A 292 -5.06 -12.39 16.65
CA ILE A 292 -5.71 -11.82 17.83
C ILE A 292 -7.22 -11.88 17.62
N LYS A 293 -7.91 -12.66 18.46
CA LYS A 293 -9.37 -12.80 18.39
C LYS A 293 -10.05 -11.50 18.83
N PRO A 294 -11.09 -11.01 18.13
CA PRO A 294 -11.73 -9.72 18.41
C PRO A 294 -12.26 -9.55 19.85
N GLU A 295 -12.73 -10.64 20.46
CA GLU A 295 -13.29 -10.66 21.81
C GLU A 295 -12.27 -10.97 22.91
N SER A 296 -10.97 -11.00 22.59
CA SER A 296 -9.91 -11.28 23.56
C SER A 296 -9.45 -10.03 24.31
N ASP A 297 -8.91 -10.24 25.51
CA ASP A 297 -8.25 -9.16 26.28
C ASP A 297 -7.11 -8.49 25.50
N ALA A 298 -6.44 -9.24 24.61
CA ALA A 298 -5.40 -8.70 23.74
C ALA A 298 -5.96 -7.71 22.70
N ALA A 299 -7.12 -8.01 22.11
CA ALA A 299 -7.81 -7.08 21.20
C ALA A 299 -8.28 -5.83 21.95
N GLU A 300 -8.84 -5.98 23.14
CA GLU A 300 -9.28 -4.83 23.95
C GLU A 300 -8.10 -3.96 24.38
N LYS A 301 -6.98 -4.58 24.80
CA LYS A 301 -5.74 -3.86 25.10
C LYS A 301 -5.23 -3.08 23.89
N MET A 302 -5.21 -3.70 22.71
CA MET A 302 -4.83 -3.03 21.46
C MET A 302 -5.74 -1.81 21.18
N ARG A 303 -7.06 -1.97 21.30
CA ARG A 303 -8.02 -0.89 21.12
C ARG A 303 -7.79 0.26 22.11
N VAL A 304 -7.55 -0.03 23.37
CA VAL A 304 -7.36 0.99 24.42
C VAL A 304 -6.00 1.71 24.29
N GLU A 305 -4.93 0.96 24.06
CA GLU A 305 -3.56 1.50 24.07
C GLU A 305 -3.16 2.14 22.76
N THR A 306 -3.58 1.54 21.64
CA THR A 306 -3.23 2.06 20.32
C THR A 306 -4.38 2.81 19.71
N GLY A 307 -5.64 2.37 19.88
CA GLY A 307 -6.82 2.91 19.18
C GLY A 307 -7.13 2.21 17.85
N ARG A 308 -6.51 1.05 17.59
CA ARG A 308 -6.77 0.18 16.42
C ARG A 308 -8.06 -0.61 16.61
N GLY A 309 -8.76 -0.90 15.51
CA GLY A 309 -9.98 -1.72 15.56
C GLY A 309 -9.71 -3.15 16.01
N ARG A 310 -10.54 -3.68 16.91
CA ARG A 310 -10.32 -5.00 17.54
C ARG A 310 -10.29 -6.15 16.52
N GLU A 311 -11.13 -6.06 15.49
CA GLU A 311 -11.23 -7.08 14.45
C GLU A 311 -10.06 -7.06 13.46
N THR A 312 -9.26 -5.99 13.41
CA THR A 312 -8.12 -5.90 12.49
C THR A 312 -6.91 -6.70 12.95
N GLY A 313 -6.91 -7.20 14.19
CA GLY A 313 -5.82 -7.97 14.79
C GLY A 313 -5.82 -9.46 14.43
N ASP A 314 -6.77 -9.92 13.61
CA ASP A 314 -6.90 -11.34 13.25
C ASP A 314 -6.09 -11.73 12.00
N GLY A 315 -5.52 -10.76 11.28
CA GLY A 315 -4.72 -10.95 10.06
C GLY A 315 -5.50 -11.30 8.80
N SER A 316 -6.83 -11.42 8.87
CA SER A 316 -7.69 -11.81 7.74
C SER A 316 -7.57 -10.84 6.57
N PHE A 317 -7.62 -9.53 6.84
CA PHE A 317 -7.47 -8.50 5.82
C PHE A 317 -6.22 -8.72 4.98
N VAL A 318 -5.07 -9.01 5.60
CA VAL A 318 -3.81 -9.18 4.88
C VAL A 318 -3.76 -10.51 4.14
N ARG A 319 -4.25 -11.59 4.76
CA ARG A 319 -4.26 -12.93 4.17
C ARG A 319 -5.17 -13.06 2.97
N ASP A 320 -6.21 -12.25 2.86
CA ASP A 320 -7.19 -12.33 1.77
C ASP A 320 -6.81 -11.48 0.55
N LEU A 321 -5.78 -10.63 0.64
CA LEU A 321 -5.34 -9.78 -0.45
C LEU A 321 -4.69 -10.58 -1.59
N LYS A 322 -5.15 -10.29 -2.80
CA LYS A 322 -4.69 -10.89 -4.05
C LYS A 322 -3.88 -9.90 -4.88
N MET A 323 -3.18 -10.44 -5.87
CA MET A 323 -2.52 -9.61 -6.88
C MET A 323 -3.53 -8.71 -7.59
N GLY A 324 -3.21 -7.42 -7.70
CA GLY A 324 -4.09 -6.41 -8.31
C GLY A 324 -5.09 -5.74 -7.37
N ASP A 325 -5.29 -6.26 -6.15
CA ASP A 325 -6.10 -5.57 -5.14
C ASP A 325 -5.45 -4.22 -4.77
N VAL A 326 -6.28 -3.22 -4.50
CA VAL A 326 -5.84 -1.86 -4.16
C VAL A 326 -6.37 -1.50 -2.77
N ILE A 327 -5.47 -1.11 -1.88
CA ILE A 327 -5.83 -0.72 -0.51
C ILE A 327 -6.00 0.80 -0.48
N THR A 328 -7.04 1.29 0.20
CA THR A 328 -7.31 2.72 0.33
C THR A 328 -7.34 3.15 1.78
N ILE A 329 -7.16 4.44 2.05
CA ILE A 329 -7.26 5.02 3.39
C ILE A 329 -8.31 6.12 3.37
N TRP A 330 -9.21 6.07 4.35
CA TRP A 330 -10.29 7.03 4.53
C TRP A 330 -10.18 7.69 5.91
N ALA A 331 -10.20 9.02 5.96
CA ALA A 331 -10.38 9.76 7.19
C ALA A 331 -11.85 9.97 7.50
N LYS A 332 -12.19 9.85 8.78
CA LYS A 332 -13.53 10.01 9.32
C LYS A 332 -13.56 11.07 10.41
N ALA A 333 -14.64 11.83 10.44
CA ALA A 333 -15.09 12.62 11.58
C ALA A 333 -16.62 12.46 11.71
N ARG A 334 -17.17 12.40 12.92
CA ARG A 334 -18.64 12.35 13.13
C ARG A 334 -19.11 13.40 14.10
N PHE A 335 -20.33 13.87 13.84
CA PHE A 335 -21.01 14.92 14.59
C PHE A 335 -20.35 16.30 14.48
N SER A 336 -21.18 17.32 14.66
CA SER A 336 -20.70 18.70 14.65
C SER A 336 -19.62 18.89 15.72
N ALA A 337 -18.66 19.76 15.42
CA ALA A 337 -17.49 20.10 16.23
C ALA A 337 -16.37 19.04 16.35
N TRP A 338 -16.55 17.81 15.85
CA TRP A 338 -15.43 16.88 15.68
C TRP A 338 -14.69 17.17 14.39
N VAL A 339 -13.37 17.25 14.49
CA VAL A 339 -12.50 17.64 13.39
C VAL A 339 -11.26 16.76 13.40
N ASN A 340 -11.07 16.01 12.33
CA ASN A 340 -9.85 15.23 12.09
C ASN A 340 -8.91 16.07 11.22
N HIS A 341 -7.74 16.40 11.75
CA HIS A 341 -6.68 17.07 11.01
C HIS A 341 -5.62 16.06 10.60
N VAL A 342 -5.28 16.03 9.32
CA VAL A 342 -4.32 15.08 8.73
C VAL A 342 -3.17 15.86 8.09
N GLU A 343 -1.95 15.67 8.57
CA GLU A 343 -0.74 16.28 8.00
C GLU A 343 -0.20 15.41 6.87
N SER A 344 -0.02 14.11 7.11
CA SER A 344 0.50 13.17 6.12
C SER A 344 -0.07 11.76 6.30
N VAL A 345 -0.05 11.00 5.21
CA VAL A 345 -0.47 9.61 5.13
C VAL A 345 0.48 8.85 4.21
N LYS A 346 0.92 7.67 4.63
CA LYS A 346 1.72 6.75 3.84
C LYS A 346 1.18 5.33 4.01
N ILE A 347 1.18 4.57 2.92
CA ILE A 347 0.88 3.15 2.91
C ILE A 347 2.04 2.38 2.29
N ASP A 348 2.53 1.37 3.02
CA ASP A 348 3.52 0.42 2.53
C ASP A 348 2.87 -0.97 2.44
N VAL A 349 2.98 -1.62 1.29
CA VAL A 349 2.44 -2.96 1.05
C VAL A 349 3.58 -3.92 0.73
N TYR A 350 3.69 -5.02 1.45
CA TYR A 350 4.76 -6.00 1.32
C TYR A 350 4.23 -7.36 0.89
N TRP A 351 4.89 -8.00 -0.07
CA TRP A 351 4.49 -9.31 -0.58
C TRP A 351 5.68 -10.23 -0.90
N ALA A 352 5.46 -11.52 -0.74
CA ALA A 352 6.43 -12.55 -1.12
C ALA A 352 6.49 -12.70 -2.66
N VAL A 353 7.70 -12.83 -3.23
CA VAL A 353 7.94 -12.93 -4.68
C VAL A 353 8.38 -14.32 -5.11
#